data_AF-A0A7C6R2W2-F1
#
_entry.id   AF-A0A7C6R2W2-F1
#
_cell.length_a   1.000
_cell.length_b   1.000
_cell.length_c   1.000
_cell.angle_alpha   90.00
_cell.angle_beta   90.00
_cell.angle_gamma   90.00
#
_symmetry.space_group_name_H-M   'P 1'
#
loop_
_entity.id
_entity.type
_entity.pdbx_description
1 polymer ?
#
loop_
_entity_poly.entity_id
_entity_poly.type
_entity_poly.pdbx_seq_one_letter_code
_entity_poly.pdbx_strand_id
1 'polypeptide(L)'
;MFILGALLGPVADDVQEYFFKAREFFTRVVGLRYEERFREAALLAPGMPVVLVREPENKVDPSAVAVLSPWGTCLGYLRAPLASVISSRCEDGETFFACVAAILGAEYDPNERLHLKVRSGPPEGKIIMLKFLETANGATEGLASPGLS
;
A
#
# COMPACT_ATOMS: atom_id res chain seq x y z
N MET A 1 23.48 -3.52 -11.66
CA MET A 1 23.61 -3.03 -13.05
C MET A 1 22.39 -2.15 -13.34
N PHE A 2 22.46 -0.87 -12.95
CA PHE A 2 21.40 0.13 -13.17
C PHE A 2 21.58 0.74 -14.56
N ILE A 3 20.90 0.21 -15.57
CA ILE A 3 20.98 0.76 -16.95
C ILE A 3 19.64 1.39 -17.37
N LEU A 4 18.99 2.10 -16.44
CA LEU A 4 17.81 2.92 -16.77
C LEU A 4 17.99 4.40 -16.41
N GLY A 5 18.82 4.74 -15.42
CA GLY A 5 19.11 6.14 -15.08
C GLY A 5 19.83 6.91 -16.20
N ALA A 6 20.69 6.25 -16.98
CA ALA A 6 21.45 6.90 -18.05
C ALA A 6 20.61 7.29 -19.28
N LEU A 7 19.43 6.67 -19.49
CA LEU A 7 18.55 6.97 -20.62
C LEU A 7 17.53 8.07 -20.31
N LEU A 8 17.19 8.26 -19.03
CA LEU A 8 16.18 9.24 -18.59
C LEU A 8 16.77 10.53 -18.03
N GLY A 9 18.04 10.54 -17.62
CA GLY A 9 18.79 11.76 -17.28
C GLY A 9 18.00 12.76 -16.41
N PRO A 10 18.05 14.08 -16.72
CA PRO A 10 17.40 15.16 -15.95
C PRO A 10 15.92 14.92 -15.63
N VAL A 11 15.19 14.21 -16.50
CA VAL A 11 13.76 13.93 -16.31
C VAL A 11 13.53 12.96 -15.15
N ALA A 12 14.44 12.01 -14.91
CA ALA A 12 14.34 11.11 -13.76
C ALA A 12 14.57 11.85 -12.45
N ASP A 13 15.54 12.77 -12.43
CA ASP A 13 15.82 13.62 -11.27
C ASP A 13 14.64 14.54 -10.98
N ASP A 14 14.07 15.18 -12.01
CA ASP A 14 12.87 16.02 -11.90
C ASP A 14 11.67 15.25 -11.31
N VAL A 15 11.50 13.98 -11.70
CA VAL A 15 10.43 13.12 -11.19
C VAL A 15 10.65 12.76 -9.72
N GLN A 16 11.88 12.43 -9.32
CA GLN A 16 12.18 12.15 -7.92
C GLN A 16 12.05 13.40 -7.05
N GLU A 17 12.57 14.54 -7.52
CA GLU A 17 12.44 15.82 -6.85
C GLU A 17 10.98 16.23 -6.67
N TYR A 18 10.14 15.99 -7.70
CA TYR A 18 8.70 16.18 -7.60
C TYR A 18 8.11 15.37 -6.43
N PHE A 19 8.36 14.07 -6.35
CA PHE A 19 7.82 13.24 -5.27
C PHE A 19 8.41 13.61 -3.90
N PHE A 20 9.63 14.13 -3.86
CA PHE A 20 10.26 14.58 -2.63
C PHE A 20 9.54 15.82 -2.07
N LYS A 21 9.17 16.77 -2.94
CA LYS A 21 8.54 18.04 -2.52
C LYS A 21 7.00 17.99 -2.47
N ALA A 22 6.36 17.11 -3.25
CA ALA A 22 4.92 17.09 -3.37
C ALA A 22 4.24 16.65 -2.06
N ARG A 23 3.21 17.39 -1.65
CA ARG A 23 2.31 17.02 -0.54
C ARG A 23 1.20 16.07 -0.96
N GLU A 24 0.95 15.95 -2.25
CA GLU A 24 -0.07 15.08 -2.83
C GLU A 24 0.36 14.63 -4.22
N PHE A 25 0.17 13.34 -4.53
CA PHE A 25 0.50 12.78 -5.84
C PHE A 25 -0.26 11.49 -6.10
N PHE A 26 -0.27 11.08 -7.38
CA PHE A 26 -0.83 9.79 -7.80
C PHE A 26 0.29 8.81 -8.12
N THR A 27 0.05 7.54 -7.82
CA THR A 27 0.95 6.44 -8.17
C THR A 27 0.16 5.18 -8.45
N ARG A 28 0.78 4.22 -9.14
CA ARG A 28 0.22 2.87 -9.31
C ARG A 28 0.87 1.90 -8.32
N VAL A 29 0.14 0.84 -8.01
CA VAL A 29 0.63 -0.31 -7.23
C VAL A 29 1.24 -1.35 -8.17
N VAL A 30 2.42 -1.85 -7.83
CA VAL A 30 3.10 -2.95 -8.53
C VAL A 30 2.96 -4.26 -7.75
N GLY A 31 3.11 -5.38 -8.44
CA GLY A 31 3.06 -6.71 -7.84
C GLY A 31 1.65 -7.29 -7.72
N LEU A 32 0.64 -6.65 -8.32
CA LEU A 32 -0.75 -7.10 -8.30
C LEU A 32 -0.97 -8.48 -8.95
N ARG A 33 -0.03 -8.90 -9.80
CA ARG A 33 -0.06 -10.19 -10.52
C ARG A 33 0.24 -11.40 -9.64
N TYR A 34 0.88 -11.21 -8.49
CA TYR A 34 1.31 -12.31 -7.63
C TYR A 34 0.20 -12.70 -6.67
N GLU A 35 0.17 -13.98 -6.26
CA GLU A 35 -0.69 -14.49 -5.17
C GLU A 35 -2.17 -14.14 -5.31
N GLU A 36 -2.68 -14.03 -6.55
CA GLU A 36 -4.06 -13.66 -6.85
C GLU A 36 -4.53 -12.31 -6.25
N ARG A 37 -3.58 -11.40 -5.94
CA ARG A 37 -3.85 -10.06 -5.37
C ARG A 37 -4.74 -9.17 -6.26
N PHE A 38 -4.94 -9.54 -7.52
CA PHE A 38 -5.92 -8.86 -8.38
C PHE A 38 -7.38 -9.11 -7.94
N ARG A 39 -7.69 -10.26 -7.31
CA ARG A 39 -9.02 -10.54 -6.76
C ARG A 39 -9.31 -9.66 -5.57
N GLU A 40 -8.30 -9.49 -4.72
CA GLU A 40 -8.31 -8.54 -3.62
C GLU A 40 -8.62 -7.12 -4.11
N ALA A 41 -7.90 -6.66 -5.13
CA ALA A 41 -8.09 -5.32 -5.71
C ALA A 41 -9.50 -5.11 -6.31
N ALA A 42 -10.21 -6.18 -6.69
CA ALA A 42 -11.57 -6.09 -7.22
C ALA A 42 -12.62 -5.74 -6.16
N LEU A 43 -12.29 -5.88 -4.87
CA LEU A 43 -13.17 -5.53 -3.74
C LEU A 43 -13.02 -4.07 -3.30
N LEU A 44 -12.05 -3.37 -3.89
CA LEU A 44 -11.79 -1.96 -3.59
C LEU A 44 -12.71 -1.04 -4.41
N ALA A 45 -12.85 0.20 -3.96
CA ALA A 45 -13.51 1.27 -4.69
C ALA A 45 -12.71 2.58 -4.57
N PRO A 46 -12.78 3.50 -5.55
CA PRO A 46 -12.21 4.83 -5.43
C PRO A 46 -12.63 5.53 -4.12
N GLY A 47 -11.68 6.19 -3.47
CA GLY A 47 -11.84 6.84 -2.16
C GLY A 47 -11.61 5.91 -0.96
N MET A 48 -11.60 4.59 -1.15
CA MET A 48 -11.35 3.63 -0.06
C MET A 48 -9.91 3.77 0.47
N PRO A 49 -9.68 3.78 1.80
CA PRO A 49 -8.34 3.89 2.35
C PRO A 49 -7.51 2.63 2.06
N VAL A 50 -6.19 2.80 1.96
CA VAL A 50 -5.23 1.69 1.97
C VAL A 50 -4.14 1.99 3.00
N VAL A 51 -3.47 0.95 3.48
CA VAL A 51 -2.38 1.09 4.46
C VAL A 51 -1.03 1.01 3.75
N LEU A 52 -0.14 1.94 4.05
CA LEU A 52 1.25 1.90 3.58
C LEU A 52 2.15 1.40 4.71
N VAL A 53 2.92 0.35 4.45
CA VAL A 53 3.79 -0.29 5.46
C VAL A 53 5.22 -0.35 4.94
N ARG A 54 6.16 0.30 5.64
CA ARG A 54 7.60 0.20 5.32
C ARG A 54 8.13 -1.17 5.76
N GLU A 55 8.99 -1.76 4.94
CA GLU A 55 9.66 -3.04 5.21
C GLU A 55 11.19 -2.87 5.20
N PRO A 56 11.80 -2.24 6.22
CA PRO A 56 13.25 -1.99 6.26
C PRO A 56 14.10 -3.27 6.20
N GLU A 57 13.55 -4.39 6.66
CA GLU A 57 14.19 -5.71 6.66
C GLU A 57 13.94 -6.51 5.36
N ASN A 58 13.30 -5.90 4.35
CA ASN A 58 13.04 -6.57 3.08
C ASN A 58 14.37 -6.88 2.35
N LYS A 59 14.57 -8.17 2.04
CA LYS A 59 15.83 -8.68 1.45
C LYS A 59 16.11 -8.20 0.03
N VAL A 60 15.08 -7.72 -0.69
CA VAL A 60 15.18 -7.28 -2.09
C VAL A 60 15.39 -5.78 -2.15
N ASP A 61 14.62 -5.01 -1.39
CA ASP A 61 14.66 -3.56 -1.33
C ASP A 61 14.34 -3.06 0.08
N PRO A 62 15.34 -2.58 0.86
CA PRO A 62 15.13 -2.03 2.21
C PRO A 62 14.21 -0.79 2.23
N SER A 63 14.00 -0.14 1.10
CA SER A 63 13.05 0.97 0.97
C SER A 63 11.64 0.51 0.62
N ALA A 64 11.37 -0.80 0.55
CA ALA A 64 10.09 -1.34 0.14
C ALA A 64 8.94 -0.79 1.01
N VAL A 65 7.87 -0.38 0.32
CA VAL A 65 6.62 0.04 0.95
C VAL A 65 5.50 -0.82 0.42
N ALA A 66 5.00 -1.73 1.25
CA ALA A 66 3.84 -2.55 0.95
C ALA A 66 2.55 -1.71 1.01
N VAL A 67 1.61 -2.07 0.15
CA VAL A 67 0.26 -1.50 0.11
C VAL A 67 -0.70 -2.59 0.56
N LEU A 68 -1.39 -2.36 1.67
CA LEU A 68 -2.39 -3.29 2.20
C LEU A 68 -3.81 -2.76 1.99
N SER A 69 -4.76 -3.66 1.77
CA SER A 69 -6.18 -3.33 1.78
C SER A 69 -6.63 -2.87 3.19
N PRO A 70 -7.83 -2.25 3.33
CA PRO A 70 -8.33 -1.83 4.64
C PRO A 70 -8.40 -2.95 5.69
N TRP A 71 -8.42 -4.20 5.22
CA TRP A 71 -8.56 -5.42 6.01
C TRP A 71 -7.26 -6.22 6.09
N GLY A 72 -6.14 -5.66 5.63
CA GLY A 72 -4.80 -6.14 5.93
C GLY A 72 -4.15 -7.04 4.88
N THR A 73 -4.83 -7.35 3.77
CA THR A 73 -4.23 -8.17 2.71
C THR A 73 -3.26 -7.35 1.89
N CYS A 74 -2.09 -7.93 1.55
CA CYS A 74 -1.14 -7.27 0.65
C CYS A 74 -1.67 -7.18 -0.78
N LEU A 75 -1.85 -5.95 -1.26
CA LEU A 75 -2.22 -5.66 -2.65
C LEU A 75 -0.99 -5.66 -3.57
N GLY A 76 0.18 -5.29 -3.03
CA GLY A 76 1.40 -5.07 -3.78
C GLY A 76 2.30 -4.08 -3.08
N TYR A 77 3.10 -3.35 -3.87
CA TYR A 77 4.08 -2.39 -3.38
C TYR A 77 4.00 -1.07 -4.14
N LEU A 78 4.52 -0.01 -3.54
CA LEU A 78 4.88 1.19 -4.29
C LEU A 78 6.07 0.91 -5.21
N ARG A 79 6.20 1.68 -6.28
CA ARG A 79 7.37 1.58 -7.17
C ARG A 79 8.64 1.97 -6.39
N ALA A 80 9.73 1.23 -6.57
CA ALA A 80 10.97 1.39 -5.80
C ALA A 80 11.48 2.86 -5.70
N PRO A 81 11.53 3.66 -6.79
CA PRO A 81 11.97 5.06 -6.67
C PRO A 81 11.09 5.90 -5.74
N LEU A 82 9.78 5.66 -5.74
CA LEU A 82 8.84 6.35 -4.87
C LEU A 82 8.92 5.82 -3.43
N ALA A 83 9.12 4.51 -3.28
CA ALA A 83 9.26 3.86 -1.98
C ALA A 83 10.49 4.39 -1.23
N SER A 84 11.60 4.62 -1.94
CA SER A 84 12.81 5.28 -1.41
C SER A 84 12.54 6.72 -0.95
N VAL A 85 11.88 7.55 -1.78
CA VAL A 85 11.53 8.92 -1.42
C VAL A 85 10.63 8.99 -0.20
N ILE A 86 9.57 8.17 -0.16
CA ILE A 86 8.64 8.13 0.98
C ILE A 86 9.35 7.62 2.24
N SER A 87 10.23 6.62 2.13
CA SER A 87 10.96 6.08 3.27
C SER A 87 11.87 7.13 3.89
N SER A 88 12.62 7.89 3.07
CA SER A 88 13.43 9.02 3.54
C SER A 88 12.58 10.09 4.23
N ARG A 89 11.46 10.50 3.64
CA ARG A 89 10.56 11.50 4.26
C ARG A 89 9.94 11.01 5.57
N CYS A 90 9.64 9.71 5.68
CA CYS A 90 9.17 9.09 6.92
C CYS A 90 10.26 9.09 8.01
N GLU A 91 11.54 8.91 7.66
CA GLU A 91 12.66 9.02 8.59
C GLU A 91 12.83 10.44 9.11
N ASP A 92 12.51 11.45 8.28
CA ASP A 92 12.44 12.86 8.67
C ASP A 92 11.16 13.23 9.46
N GLY A 93 10.31 12.24 9.77
CA GLY A 93 9.12 12.38 10.61
C GLY A 93 7.83 12.69 9.86
N GLU A 94 7.82 12.73 8.52
CA GLU A 94 6.58 12.87 7.77
C GLU A 94 5.72 11.60 7.84
N THR A 95 4.40 11.77 7.75
CA THR A 95 3.45 10.66 7.65
C THR A 95 2.73 10.68 6.32
N PHE A 96 2.26 9.53 5.86
CA PHE A 96 1.57 9.43 4.57
C PHE A 96 0.25 8.69 4.70
N PHE A 97 -0.75 9.21 4.00
CA PHE A 97 -2.07 8.63 3.87
C PHE A 97 -2.32 8.30 2.40
N ALA A 98 -2.99 7.19 2.14
CA ALA A 98 -3.33 6.79 0.79
C ALA A 98 -4.78 6.31 0.70
N CYS A 99 -5.41 6.61 -0.42
CA CYS A 99 -6.68 6.03 -0.81
C CYS A 99 -6.64 5.60 -2.27
N VAL A 100 -7.52 4.68 -2.63
CA VAL A 100 -7.69 4.24 -4.02
C VAL A 100 -8.14 5.43 -4.86
N ALA A 101 -7.39 5.76 -5.90
CA ALA A 101 -7.74 6.79 -6.86
C ALA A 101 -8.58 6.21 -8.01
N ALA A 102 -8.14 5.08 -8.56
CA ALA A 102 -8.79 4.41 -9.67
C ALA A 102 -8.44 2.93 -9.69
N ILE A 103 -9.35 2.13 -10.27
CA ILE A 103 -9.18 0.71 -10.55
C ILE A 103 -9.50 0.52 -12.02
N LEU A 104 -8.50 0.15 -12.82
CA LEU A 104 -8.66 -0.09 -14.24
C LEU A 104 -9.12 -1.54 -14.52
N GLY A 105 -9.77 -1.72 -15.66
CA GLY A 105 -10.34 -2.98 -16.09
C GLY A 105 -9.31 -4.06 -16.41
N ALA A 106 -9.80 -5.26 -16.73
CA ALA A 106 -8.97 -6.43 -16.99
C ALA A 106 -8.17 -6.36 -18.31
N GLU A 107 -8.48 -5.40 -19.17
CA GLU A 107 -7.76 -5.09 -20.41
C GLU A 107 -6.38 -4.47 -20.17
N TYR A 108 -6.11 -3.97 -18.96
CA TYR A 108 -4.82 -3.41 -18.56
C TYR A 108 -3.94 -4.44 -17.86
N ASP A 109 -2.61 -4.26 -17.93
CA ASP A 109 -1.67 -5.07 -17.17
C ASP A 109 -2.00 -4.99 -15.67
N PRO A 110 -1.96 -6.10 -14.89
CA PRO A 110 -2.25 -6.06 -13.46
C PRO A 110 -1.50 -4.99 -12.66
N ASN A 111 -0.24 -4.68 -13.03
CA ASN A 111 0.58 -3.65 -12.37
C ASN A 111 0.22 -2.21 -12.77
N GLU A 112 -0.74 -2.03 -13.68
CA GLU A 112 -1.29 -0.75 -14.11
C GLU A 112 -2.72 -0.54 -13.62
N ARG A 113 -3.34 -1.55 -12.99
CA ARG A 113 -4.76 -1.50 -12.65
C ARG A 113 -5.09 -0.72 -11.41
N LEU A 114 -4.27 -0.78 -10.37
CA LEU A 114 -4.57 -0.12 -9.11
C LEU A 114 -3.78 1.18 -8.97
N HIS A 115 -4.49 2.31 -8.92
CA HIS A 115 -3.91 3.64 -8.70
C HIS A 115 -4.32 4.17 -7.34
N LEU A 116 -3.37 4.84 -6.67
CA LEU A 116 -3.53 5.46 -5.37
C LEU A 116 -3.35 6.96 -5.48
N LYS A 117 -4.11 7.68 -4.67
CA LYS A 117 -3.84 9.06 -4.29
C LYS A 117 -3.13 9.04 -2.94
N VAL A 118 -1.92 9.58 -2.89
CA VAL A 118 -1.08 9.63 -1.69
C VAL A 118 -0.96 11.08 -1.24
N ARG A 119 -1.05 11.33 0.06
CA ARG A 119 -0.94 12.66 0.68
C ARG A 119 0.00 12.60 1.87
N SER A 120 0.89 13.59 2.02
CA SER A 120 1.67 13.72 3.25
C SER A 120 0.86 14.44 4.34
N GLY A 121 0.89 13.90 5.55
CA GLY A 121 0.40 14.51 6.77
C GLY A 121 1.44 15.46 7.37
N PRO A 122 1.03 16.32 8.32
CA PRO A 122 1.99 17.06 9.13
C PRO A 122 2.91 16.09 9.90
N PRO A 123 4.14 16.50 10.25
CA PRO A 123 5.09 15.67 11.02
C PRO A 123 4.56 15.16 12.36
N GLU A 124 3.56 15.86 12.92
CA GLU A 124 2.90 15.52 14.18
C GLU A 124 1.65 14.63 14.01
N GLY A 125 1.33 14.24 12.77
CA GLY A 125 0.19 13.38 12.46
C GLY A 125 0.39 12.00 13.08
N LYS A 126 -0.26 11.72 14.22
CA LYS A 126 -0.27 10.38 14.81
C LYS A 126 -0.71 9.37 13.75
N ILE A 127 0.19 8.45 13.39
CA ILE A 127 -0.17 7.25 12.64
C ILE A 127 -1.17 6.50 13.53
N ILE A 128 -2.45 6.54 13.18
CA ILE A 128 -3.40 5.58 13.71
C ILE A 128 -3.09 4.28 12.99
N MET A 129 -2.25 3.47 13.63
CA MET A 129 -2.18 2.05 13.31
C MET A 129 -3.56 1.49 13.65
N LEU A 130 -4.45 1.44 12.66
CA LEU A 130 -5.72 0.74 12.77
C LEU A 130 -5.38 -0.74 12.80
N LYS A 131 -5.07 -1.24 14.00
CA LYS A 131 -5.11 -2.66 14.29
C LYS A 131 -6.56 -3.06 14.12
N PHE A 132 -6.88 -3.71 13.00
CA PHE A 132 -8.17 -4.37 12.86
C PHE A 132 -8.22 -5.42 13.98
N LEU A 133 -9.08 -5.21 14.97
CA LEU A 133 -9.35 -6.22 15.98
C LEU A 133 -10.07 -7.36 15.23
N GLU A 134 -9.42 -8.51 15.13
CA GLU A 134 -10.12 -9.74 14.79
C GLU A 134 -11.27 -9.87 15.79
N THR A 135 -12.50 -9.83 15.27
CA THR A 135 -13.65 -10.22 16.07
C THR A 135 -13.49 -11.72 16.30
N ALA A 136 -13.13 -12.08 17.53
CA ALA A 136 -13.17 -13.46 17.98
C ALA A 136 -14.61 -13.97 17.75
N ASN A 137 -14.82 -14.69 16.65
CA ASN A 137 -16.06 -15.41 16.45
C ASN A 137 -16.03 -16.60 17.42
N GLY A 138 -16.96 -16.51 18.37
CA GLY A 138 -17.10 -17.37 19.52
C GLY A 138 -16.94 -18.85 19.20
N ALA A 139 -16.25 -19.50 20.12
CA ALA A 139 -16.41 -20.90 20.40
C ALA A 139 -17.90 -21.29 20.32
N THR A 140 -18.24 -22.20 19.41
CA THR A 140 -19.40 -23.07 19.61
C THR A 140 -19.07 -23.99 20.78
N GLU A 141 -19.36 -23.53 21.99
CA GLU A 141 -19.48 -24.41 23.14
C GLU A 141 -20.74 -25.28 23.01
N GLY A 142 -20.61 -26.48 23.57
CA GLY A 142 -21.46 -27.62 23.29
C GLY A 142 -22.94 -27.42 23.56
N LEU A 143 -23.74 -27.98 22.66
CA LEU A 143 -25.14 -28.29 22.92
C LEU A 143 -25.18 -29.43 23.96
N ALA A 144 -25.18 -29.08 25.25
CA ALA A 144 -25.57 -30.00 26.31
C ALA A 144 -27.09 -30.17 26.26
N SER A 145 -27.55 -31.35 25.84
CA SER A 145 -28.94 -31.77 25.98
C SER A 145 -29.26 -32.00 27.47
N PRO A 146 -30.31 -31.39 28.04
CA PRO A 146 -30.80 -31.80 29.34
C PRO A 146 -31.62 -33.09 29.16
N GLY A 147 -31.18 -34.17 29.81
CA GLY A 147 -32.01 -35.34 30.00
C GLY A 147 -33.11 -35.06 31.03
N LEU A 148 -34.30 -35.62 30.80
CA LEU A 148 -35.07 -36.47 31.73
C LEU A 148 -36.51 -36.57 31.23
N SER A 149 -36.91 -37.75 30.75
CA SER A 149 -37.89 -38.67 31.38
C SER A 149 -38.27 -39.79 30.43
#